data_AF-A0A8M1KPE5-F1
#
_entry.id   AF-A0A8M1KPE5-F1
#
_cell.length_a   1.000
_cell.length_b   1.000
_cell.length_c   1.000
_cell.angle_alpha   90.00
_cell.angle_beta   90.00
_cell.angle_gamma   90.00
#
_symmetry.space_group_name_H-M   'P 1'
#
loop_
_entity.id
_entity.type
_entity.pdbx_description
1 polymer ?
#
loop_
_entity_poly.entity_id
_entity_poly.type
_entity_poly.pdbx_seq_one_letter_code
_entity_poly.pdbx_strand_id
1 'polypeptide(L)'
;MSECNFSEQEVSARPLFRDILPHYWNQLQVLSVEIDNCYESVDGELLELVMTCWQLHSLMINAYLDIDFVEQVLEYCQETRCPLRTFEVRQSASSWIAWN
;
A
#
# COMPACT_ATOMS: atom_id res chain seq x y z
N MET A 1 38.47 -9.48 -9.83
CA MET A 1 37.07 -9.79 -10.18
C MET A 1 36.30 -9.59 -8.91
N SER A 2 35.62 -8.45 -8.79
CA SER A 2 34.85 -8.13 -7.59
C SER A 2 33.55 -8.91 -7.70
N GLU A 3 33.34 -9.86 -6.81
CA GLU A 3 32.06 -10.54 -6.66
C GLU A 3 31.03 -9.48 -6.27
N CYS A 4 30.18 -9.09 -7.24
CA CYS A 4 29.01 -8.28 -6.97
C CYS A 4 28.03 -9.15 -6.17
N ASN A 5 28.16 -9.11 -4.85
CA ASN A 5 27.06 -9.49 -3.97
C ASN A 5 25.96 -8.45 -4.19
N PHE A 6 25.05 -8.74 -5.11
CA PHE A 6 23.70 -8.21 -5.01
C PHE A 6 23.08 -8.91 -3.80
N SER A 7 23.46 -8.47 -2.59
CA SER A 7 22.63 -8.65 -1.42
C SER A 7 21.24 -8.25 -1.85
N GLU A 8 20.28 -9.18 -1.77
CA GLU A 8 18.87 -9.01 -2.10
C GLU A 8 18.48 -7.57 -1.76
N GLN A 9 18.40 -6.72 -2.78
CA GLN A 9 18.13 -5.33 -2.56
C GLN A 9 16.68 -5.31 -2.10
N GLU A 10 16.44 -5.11 -0.80
CA GLU A 10 15.11 -5.01 -0.22
C GLU A 10 14.33 -3.99 -1.05
N VAL A 11 13.41 -4.47 -1.90
CA VAL A 11 12.70 -3.64 -2.85
C VAL A 11 11.62 -2.92 -2.07
N SER A 12 11.86 -1.65 -1.76
CA SER A 12 10.87 -0.83 -1.09
C SER A 12 9.70 -0.51 -2.02
N ALA A 13 8.48 -0.59 -1.48
CA ALA A 13 7.28 -0.20 -2.21
C ALA A 13 7.00 1.32 -2.13
N ARG A 14 7.67 2.04 -1.22
CA ARG A 14 7.46 3.50 -1.04
C ARG A 14 7.64 4.31 -2.32
N PRO A 15 8.64 4.07 -3.19
CA PRO A 15 8.78 4.81 -4.45
C PRO A 15 7.59 4.61 -5.40
N LEU A 16 6.96 3.44 -5.39
CA LEU A 16 5.75 3.20 -6.20
C LEU A 16 4.61 4.12 -5.74
N PHE A 17 4.37 4.18 -4.44
CA PHE A 17 3.28 4.95 -3.83
C PHE A 17 3.52 6.46 -3.86
N ARG A 18 4.76 6.91 -3.67
CA ARG A 18 5.12 8.34 -3.66
C ARG A 18 5.39 8.90 -5.05
N ASP A 19 6.13 8.16 -5.87
CA ASP A 19 6.72 8.74 -7.07
C ASP A 19 5.99 8.33 -8.33
N ILE A 20 5.27 7.20 -8.36
CA ILE A 20 4.69 6.69 -9.61
C ILE A 20 3.18 6.84 -9.61
N LEU A 21 2.48 6.22 -8.65
CA LEU A 21 1.02 6.16 -8.65
C LEU A 21 0.34 7.55 -8.56
N PRO A 22 0.87 8.54 -7.82
CA PRO A 22 0.30 9.88 -7.81
C PRO A 22 0.32 10.58 -9.17
N HIS A 23 1.17 10.16 -10.13
CA HIS A 23 1.11 10.70 -11.50
C HIS A 23 -0.17 10.29 -12.23
N TYR A 24 -0.83 9.21 -11.79
CA TYR A 24 -2.09 8.72 -12.32
C TYR A 24 -3.29 9.14 -11.47
N TRP A 25 -3.13 10.12 -10.57
CA TRP A 25 -4.13 10.56 -9.59
C TRP A 25 -5.54 10.82 -10.17
N ASN A 26 -5.63 11.29 -11.42
CA ASN A 26 -6.89 11.59 -12.11
C ASN A 26 -7.50 10.42 -12.89
N GLN A 27 -6.83 9.28 -12.94
CA GLN A 27 -7.22 8.10 -13.72
C GLN A 27 -7.20 6.82 -12.89
N LEU A 28 -6.51 6.81 -11.74
CA LEU A 28 -6.41 5.65 -10.87
C LEU A 28 -7.74 5.44 -10.15
N GLN A 29 -8.47 4.42 -10.59
CA GLN A 29 -9.81 4.09 -10.11
C GLN A 29 -9.86 2.88 -9.19
N VAL A 30 -9.00 1.90 -9.48
CA VAL A 30 -8.92 0.63 -8.76
C VAL A 30 -7.45 0.33 -8.55
N LEU A 31 -7.07 0.10 -7.30
CA LEU A 31 -5.73 -0.35 -6.92
C LEU A 31 -5.85 -1.64 -6.11
N SER A 32 -5.19 -2.68 -6.58
CA SER A 32 -4.97 -3.92 -5.84
C SER A 32 -3.47 -4.12 -5.73
N VAL A 33 -2.96 -4.21 -4.51
CA VAL A 33 -1.52 -4.33 -4.26
C VAL A 33 -1.23 -5.37 -3.18
N GLU A 34 -0.18 -6.15 -3.41
CA GLU A 34 0.41 -7.05 -2.44
C GLU A 34 1.83 -6.55 -2.14
N ILE A 35 2.12 -6.34 -0.86
CA ILE A 35 3.34 -5.70 -0.39
C ILE A 35 3.94 -6.58 0.70
N ASP A 36 5.18 -7.00 0.51
CA ASP A 36 5.98 -7.57 1.60
C ASP A 36 6.71 -6.44 2.31
N ASN A 37 6.12 -5.97 3.41
CA ASN A 37 6.63 -4.83 4.16
C ASN A 37 7.02 -5.23 5.60
N CYS A 38 7.57 -6.44 5.77
CA CYS A 38 8.02 -6.93 7.08
C CYS A 38 9.04 -6.03 7.77
N TYR A 39 9.81 -5.24 7.00
CA TYR A 39 10.92 -4.42 7.49
C TYR A 39 10.67 -2.92 7.39
N GLU A 40 9.55 -2.48 6.78
CA GLU A 40 9.17 -1.07 6.68
C GLU A 40 7.66 -0.85 6.73
N SER A 41 7.21 0.22 7.38
CA SER A 41 5.83 0.67 7.25
C SER A 41 5.65 1.45 5.93
N VAL A 42 4.51 1.23 5.28
CA VAL A 42 4.11 1.94 4.03
C VAL A 42 2.80 2.71 4.21
N ASP A 43 2.31 2.77 5.45
CA ASP A 43 1.02 3.31 5.86
C ASP A 43 0.88 4.78 5.47
N GLY A 44 1.93 5.57 5.69
CA GLY A 44 1.94 7.00 5.36
C GLY A 44 1.86 7.23 3.84
N GLU A 45 2.61 6.45 3.07
CA GLU A 45 2.59 6.53 1.61
C GLU A 45 1.25 6.10 1.01
N LEU A 46 0.64 5.06 1.58
CA LEU A 46 -0.70 4.61 1.18
C LEU A 46 -1.76 5.65 1.53
N LEU A 47 -1.66 6.30 2.69
CA LEU A 47 -2.61 7.35 3.09
C LEU A 47 -2.51 8.55 2.15
N GLU A 48 -1.29 9.00 1.83
CA GLU A 48 -1.05 10.08 0.86
C GLU A 48 -1.63 9.74 -0.52
N LEU A 49 -1.48 8.49 -0.95
CA LEU A 49 -2.07 8.00 -2.20
C LEU A 49 -3.60 8.07 -2.20
N VAL A 50 -4.25 7.63 -1.11
CA VAL A 50 -5.72 7.70 -0.95
C VAL A 50 -6.20 9.15 -1.00
N MET A 51 -5.46 10.06 -0.37
CA MET A 51 -5.80 11.49 -0.36
C MET A 51 -5.60 12.16 -1.72
N THR A 52 -4.59 11.72 -2.48
CA THR A 52 -4.24 12.34 -3.77
C THR A 52 -5.09 11.81 -4.93
N CYS A 53 -5.42 10.53 -4.92
CA CYS A 53 -6.14 9.85 -6.00
C CYS A 53 -7.66 9.99 -5.86
N TRP A 54 -8.20 11.18 -6.16
CA TRP A 54 -9.64 11.53 -6.08
C TRP A 54 -10.59 10.73 -6.98
N GLN A 55 -10.08 9.83 -7.83
CA GLN A 55 -10.88 8.87 -8.60
C GLN A 55 -10.80 7.46 -8.03
N LEU A 56 -10.08 7.21 -6.93
CA LEU A 56 -9.86 5.88 -6.39
C LEU A 56 -11.11 5.37 -5.67
N HIS A 57 -11.93 4.58 -6.35
CA HIS A 57 -13.15 4.01 -5.78
C HIS A 57 -12.94 2.65 -5.12
N SER A 58 -11.83 1.96 -5.40
CA SER A 58 -11.54 0.65 -4.83
C SER A 58 -10.06 0.50 -4.50
N LEU A 59 -9.78 0.15 -3.24
CA LEU A 59 -8.45 -0.15 -2.72
C LEU A 59 -8.47 -1.50 -2.02
N MET A 60 -7.68 -2.45 -2.54
CA MET A 60 -7.43 -3.75 -1.92
C MET A 60 -5.93 -3.87 -1.62
N ILE A 61 -5.59 -4.07 -0.36
CA ILE A 61 -4.20 -4.16 0.08
C ILE A 61 -3.98 -5.49 0.79
N ASN A 62 -2.94 -6.21 0.40
CA ASN A 62 -2.39 -7.32 1.16
C ASN A 62 -1.01 -6.93 1.71
N ALA A 63 -0.93 -6.55 2.99
CA ALA A 63 0.26 -6.02 3.64
C ALA A 63 0.15 -6.04 5.17
N TYR A 64 1.26 -5.76 5.87
CA TYR A 64 1.26 -5.45 7.30
C TYR A 64 0.96 -3.95 7.48
N LEU A 65 -0.18 -3.62 8.06
CA LEU A 65 -0.61 -2.23 8.29
C LEU A 65 -1.02 -2.03 9.74
N ASP A 66 -0.78 -0.84 10.28
CA ASP A 66 -1.25 -0.45 11.60
C ASP A 66 -2.78 -0.23 11.57
N ILE A 67 -3.43 -0.45 12.71
CA ILE A 67 -4.85 -0.12 12.87
C ILE A 67 -5.08 1.38 12.69
N ASP A 68 -4.11 2.21 13.10
CA ASP A 68 -4.14 3.66 12.95
C ASP A 68 -4.25 4.09 11.48
N PHE A 69 -3.71 3.31 10.53
CA PHE A 69 -3.87 3.58 9.10
C PHE A 69 -5.33 3.42 8.67
N VAL A 70 -5.99 2.35 9.12
CA VAL A 70 -7.40 2.07 8.80
C VAL A 70 -8.28 3.17 9.36
N GLU A 71 -8.03 3.60 10.60
CA GLU A 71 -8.77 4.71 11.23
C GLU A 71 -8.63 6.01 10.42
N GLN A 72 -7.41 6.40 10.04
CA GLN A 72 -7.16 7.61 9.27
C GLN A 72 -7.84 7.58 7.89
N VAL A 73 -7.85 6.43 7.20
CA VAL A 73 -8.57 6.30 5.91
C VAL A 73 -10.07 6.48 6.12
N LEU A 74 -10.65 5.89 7.18
CA LEU A 74 -12.07 6.01 7.48
C LEU A 74 -12.46 7.43 7.87
N GLU A 75 -11.65 8.11 8.70
CA GLU A 75 -11.84 9.52 9.07
C GLU A 75 -11.81 10.41 7.82
N TYR A 76 -10.79 10.26 6.97
CA TYR A 76 -10.72 10.99 5.70
C TYR A 76 -11.97 10.77 4.84
N CYS A 77 -12.47 9.54 4.77
CA CYS A 77 -13.69 9.22 4.03
C CYS A 77 -14.97 9.81 4.64
N GLN A 78 -15.01 10.03 5.96
CA GLN A 78 -16.15 10.62 6.65
C GLN A 78 -16.15 12.16 6.54
N GLU A 79 -15.00 12.78 6.70
CA GLU A 79 -14.85 14.25 6.66
C GLU A 79 -14.94 14.81 5.23
N THR A 80 -14.56 14.01 4.24
CA THR A 80 -14.53 14.41 2.83
C THR A 80 -15.51 13.59 1.99
N ARG A 81 -15.77 14.03 0.75
CA ARG A 81 -16.53 13.21 -0.23
C ARG A 81 -15.58 12.23 -0.94
N CYS A 82 -14.85 11.44 -0.15
CA CYS A 82 -13.91 10.46 -0.69
C CYS A 82 -14.64 9.50 -1.66
N PRO A 83 -14.10 9.24 -2.86
CA PRO A 83 -14.71 8.35 -3.84
C PRO A 83 -14.67 6.87 -3.43
N LEU A 84 -13.89 6.52 -2.40
CA LEU A 84 -13.61 5.14 -2.01
C LEU A 84 -14.88 4.42 -1.55
N ARG A 85 -15.27 3.38 -2.29
CA ARG A 85 -16.44 2.54 -2.03
C ARG A 85 -16.06 1.18 -1.46
N THR A 86 -14.89 0.69 -1.86
CA THR A 86 -14.34 -0.57 -1.40
C THR A 86 -12.97 -0.30 -0.79
N PHE A 87 -12.84 -0.64 0.48
CA PHE A 87 -11.57 -0.63 1.18
C PHE A 87 -11.40 -2.00 1.83
N GLU A 88 -10.41 -2.75 1.36
CA GLU A 88 -10.15 -4.10 1.82
C GLU A 88 -8.68 -4.24 2.23
N VAL A 89 -8.46 -4.63 3.47
CA VAL A 89 -7.15 -4.94 4.01
C VAL A 89 -7.10 -6.42 4.34
N ARG A 90 -6.17 -7.13 3.71
CA ARG A 90 -5.85 -8.52 4.00
C ARG A 90 -4.46 -8.60 4.58
N GLN A 91 -4.27 -9.53 5.50
CA GLN A 91 -2.95 -9.97 5.91
C GLN A 91 -2.88 -11.45 5.59
N SER A 92 -2.34 -11.79 4.42
CA SER A 92 -2.09 -13.18 4.09
C SER A 92 -0.92 -13.67 4.92
N ALA A 93 -1.10 -14.75 5.66
CA ALA A 93 0.00 -15.47 6.30
C ALA A 93 0.83 -16.15 5.20
N SER A 94 1.66 -15.40 4.49
CA SER A 94 2.53 -15.95 3.46
C SER A 94 3.69 -16.74 4.11
N SER A 95 3.50 -18.06 4.16
CA SER A 95 4.50 -19.14 4.19
C SER A 95 5.65 -19.10 5.23
N TRP A 96 5.35 -19.15 6.53
CA TRP A 96 6.27 -19.77 7.50
C TRP A 96 5.79 -21.14 8.00
N ILE A 97 4.57 -21.55 7.65
CA ILE A 97 4.05 -22.90 7.92
C ILE A 97 4.34 -23.82 6.72
N ALA A 98 5.62 -23.98 6.40
CA ALA A 98 6.11 -25.05 5.55
C ALA A 98 7.31 -25.73 6.22
N TRP A 99 7.13 -26.15 7.48
CA TRP A 99 8.00 -27.12 8.14
C TRP A 99 7.15 -28.07 9.00
N ASN A 100 6.68 -29.16 8.38
CA ASN A 100 6.84 -30.53 8.85
C ASN A 100 6.24 -31.53 7.86
#